data_AF-A0A1W9LSJ6-F1
#
_entry.id   AF-A0A1W9LSJ6-F1
#
_cell.length_a   1.000
_cell.length_b   1.000
_cell.length_c   1.000
_cell.angle_alpha   90.00
_cell.angle_beta   90.00
_cell.angle_gamma   90.00
#
_symmetry.space_group_name_H-M   'P 1'
#
loop_
_entity.id
_entity.type
_entity.pdbx_description
1 polymer ?
#
loop_
_entity_poly.entity_id
_entity_poly.type
_entity_poly.pdbx_seq_one_letter_code
_entity_poly.pdbx_strand_id
1 'polypeptide(L)'
;MNWFTRLFSGNATETAPKPKDNRHTGATPAEQYALSLTSAELQGIISGQRIPDPPQGYRQKVDVPKDVAQWAAPVVKTLESADSAANAGKLDLAFATYTSIITAGVRCGVAAMSASFCCFHQDKWDLALKYIKMAEEFDPVSTRIKENVKYIVDECAKRDVYETAKVTSQKNVESGQVRLVEKKQLPGQLIGKDTYEVYQADTVADATAFLNGRNIVEQQYYVIVETPEGIVGKDKGGVYKPSKNWRGDDWNRY
;
A
#
# COMPACT_ATOMS: atom_id res chain seq x y z
N MET A 1 24.18 -17.36 -16.98
CA MET A 1 23.22 -17.64 -18.07
C MET A 1 21.83 -17.41 -17.50
N ASN A 2 21.19 -16.31 -17.89
CA ASN A 2 20.07 -15.65 -17.18
C ASN A 2 18.72 -16.36 -17.40
N TRP A 3 17.93 -16.46 -16.33
CA TRP A 3 16.62 -17.10 -16.25
C TRP A 3 15.42 -16.16 -16.55
N PHE A 4 15.62 -15.09 -17.32
CA PHE A 4 14.64 -13.99 -17.42
C PHE A 4 13.88 -13.87 -18.75
N THR A 5 13.69 -14.95 -19.51
CA THR A 5 12.97 -14.84 -20.79
C THR A 5 12.12 -16.07 -21.08
N ARG A 6 10.91 -16.11 -20.51
CA ARG A 6 9.73 -16.84 -21.02
C ARG A 6 8.56 -16.67 -20.05
N LEU A 7 7.77 -15.61 -20.22
CA LEU A 7 6.40 -15.54 -19.65
C LEU A 7 5.44 -14.59 -20.39
N PHE A 8 5.74 -14.19 -21.64
CA PHE A 8 4.81 -13.38 -22.44
C PHE A 8 4.74 -13.88 -23.88
N SER A 9 4.11 -15.03 -24.06
CA SER A 9 3.63 -15.48 -25.36
C SER A 9 2.26 -16.12 -25.16
N GLY A 10 1.20 -15.32 -25.21
CA GLY A 10 -0.17 -15.84 -25.16
C GLY A 10 -1.19 -14.89 -24.56
N ASN A 11 -1.50 -13.81 -25.28
CA ASN A 11 -2.82 -13.20 -25.51
C ASN A 11 -2.57 -11.75 -25.89
N ALA A 12 -3.11 -11.33 -27.02
CA ALA A 12 -2.98 -9.98 -27.53
C ALA A 12 -3.41 -8.99 -26.44
N THR A 13 -2.43 -8.36 -25.80
CA THR A 13 -2.66 -7.19 -24.96
C THR A 13 -3.27 -6.15 -25.87
N GLU A 14 -4.54 -5.77 -25.64
CA GLU A 14 -5.08 -4.53 -26.20
C GLU A 14 -4.15 -3.41 -25.75
N THR A 15 -3.22 -3.05 -26.63
CA THR A 15 -2.30 -1.95 -26.39
C THR A 15 -3.15 -0.71 -26.27
N ALA A 16 -2.99 0.04 -25.16
CA ALA A 16 -3.68 1.29 -24.97
C ALA A 16 -3.60 2.15 -26.26
N PRO A 17 -4.72 2.72 -26.72
CA PRO A 17 -4.72 3.46 -27.96
C PRO A 17 -3.76 4.63 -27.84
N LYS A 18 -2.78 4.70 -28.75
CA LYS A 18 -1.96 5.90 -28.88
C LYS A 18 -2.87 7.05 -29.29
N PRO A 19 -2.77 8.22 -28.64
CA PRO A 19 -3.49 9.40 -29.11
C PRO A 19 -3.14 9.61 -30.58
N LYS A 20 -4.15 9.56 -31.46
CA LYS A 20 -3.97 9.77 -32.91
C LYS A 20 -3.63 11.23 -33.23
N ASP A 21 -3.77 12.10 -32.25
CA ASP A 21 -3.60 13.54 -32.35
C ASP A 21 -2.91 14.04 -31.07
N ASN A 22 -1.82 14.80 -31.22
CA ASN A 22 -1.08 15.38 -30.10
C ASN A 22 -1.87 16.44 -29.32
N ARG A 23 -3.09 16.77 -29.75
CA ARG A 23 -3.97 17.73 -29.06
C ARG A 23 -4.42 17.29 -27.67
N HIS A 24 -4.45 16.00 -27.37
CA HIS A 24 -4.91 15.49 -26.09
C HIS A 24 -3.88 14.58 -25.42
N THR A 25 -3.38 15.04 -24.28
CA THR A 25 -2.37 14.31 -23.49
C THR A 25 -2.86 13.95 -22.10
N GLY A 26 -4.05 14.41 -21.69
CA GLY A 26 -4.48 14.33 -20.30
C GLY A 26 -3.87 15.42 -19.43
N ALA A 27 -3.40 16.53 -19.98
CA ALA A 27 -2.72 17.56 -19.18
C ALA A 27 -3.68 18.63 -18.65
N THR A 28 -4.85 18.79 -19.25
CA THR A 28 -5.80 19.84 -18.84
C THR A 28 -6.76 19.37 -17.76
N PRO A 29 -7.33 20.27 -16.94
CA PRO A 29 -8.36 19.91 -15.97
C PRO A 29 -9.57 19.20 -16.59
N ALA A 30 -10.02 19.61 -17.79
CA ALA A 30 -11.15 18.96 -18.47
C ALA A 30 -10.80 17.54 -18.92
N GLU A 31 -9.57 17.30 -19.37
CA GLU A 31 -9.11 15.97 -19.75
C GLU A 31 -8.94 15.06 -18.53
N GLN A 32 -8.33 15.54 -17.44
CA GLN A 32 -8.23 14.75 -16.19
C GLN A 32 -9.61 14.42 -15.63
N TYR A 33 -10.51 15.41 -15.62
CA TYR A 33 -11.88 15.21 -15.20
C TYR A 33 -12.57 14.16 -16.08
N ALA A 34 -12.42 14.22 -17.41
CA ALA A 34 -12.97 13.23 -18.32
C ALA A 34 -12.42 11.81 -18.09
N LEU A 35 -11.13 11.68 -17.77
CA LEU A 35 -10.50 10.41 -17.42
C LEU A 35 -10.96 9.83 -16.07
N SER A 36 -11.64 10.62 -15.24
CA SER A 36 -12.23 10.18 -13.97
C SER A 36 -13.69 9.73 -14.08
N LEU A 37 -14.31 9.89 -15.26
CA LEU A 37 -15.68 9.49 -15.54
C LEU A 37 -15.76 8.00 -15.92
N THR A 38 -16.96 7.44 -15.81
CA THR A 38 -17.30 6.10 -16.32
C THR A 38 -17.50 6.11 -17.84
N SER A 39 -17.40 4.94 -18.47
CA SER A 39 -17.74 4.77 -19.88
C SER A 39 -19.16 5.27 -20.20
N ALA A 40 -20.13 5.03 -19.31
CA ALA A 40 -21.52 5.46 -19.51
C ALA A 40 -21.68 6.98 -19.50
N GLU A 41 -21.03 7.68 -18.56
CA GLU A 41 -21.07 9.15 -18.48
C GLU A 41 -20.43 9.80 -19.72
N LEU A 42 -19.31 9.25 -20.19
CA LEU A 42 -18.67 9.71 -21.43
C LEU A 42 -19.58 9.52 -22.64
N GLN A 43 -20.27 8.37 -22.77
CA GLN A 43 -21.25 8.17 -23.84
C GLN A 43 -22.42 9.16 -23.76
N GLY A 44 -22.84 9.51 -22.54
CA GLY A 44 -23.81 10.57 -22.30
C GLY A 44 -23.35 11.90 -22.90
N ILE A 45 -22.15 12.37 -22.55
CA ILE A 45 -21.58 13.62 -23.11
C ILE A 45 -21.50 13.56 -24.64
N ILE A 46 -21.00 12.45 -25.20
CA ILE A 46 -20.84 12.27 -26.65
C ILE A 46 -22.20 12.40 -27.37
N SER A 47 -23.27 11.93 -26.72
CA SER A 47 -24.64 11.99 -27.19
C SER A 47 -25.34 13.32 -26.89
N GLY A 48 -24.66 14.29 -26.28
CA GLY A 48 -25.19 15.61 -25.94
C GLY A 48 -25.94 15.68 -24.60
N GLN A 49 -25.84 14.63 -23.78
CA GLN A 49 -26.40 14.65 -22.42
C GLN A 49 -25.49 15.41 -21.47
N ARG A 50 -26.09 16.05 -20.45
CA ARG A 50 -25.35 16.64 -19.34
C ARG A 50 -25.09 15.58 -18.28
N ILE A 51 -23.86 15.53 -17.76
CA ILE A 51 -23.55 14.75 -16.56
C ILE A 51 -24.27 15.37 -15.36
N PRO A 52 -24.99 14.59 -14.53
CA PRO A 52 -25.78 15.13 -13.43
C PRO A 52 -24.90 15.67 -12.29
N ASP A 53 -23.84 14.95 -11.91
CA ASP A 53 -23.03 15.24 -10.71
C ASP A 53 -21.52 15.19 -10.99
N PRO A 54 -20.69 15.91 -10.21
CA PRO A 54 -19.25 15.77 -10.32
C PRO A 54 -18.79 14.36 -9.87
N PRO A 55 -17.82 13.75 -10.57
CA PRO A 55 -17.24 12.48 -10.16
C PRO A 55 -16.54 12.62 -8.81
N GLN A 56 -16.40 11.49 -8.13
CA GLN A 56 -15.78 11.43 -6.81
C GLN A 56 -14.36 12.03 -6.84
N GLY A 57 -14.10 12.99 -5.95
CA GLY A 57 -12.82 13.68 -5.84
C GLY A 57 -12.80 15.09 -6.44
N TYR A 58 -13.86 15.51 -7.12
CA TYR A 58 -13.98 16.86 -7.65
C TYR A 58 -15.07 17.65 -6.91
N ARG A 59 -14.72 18.86 -6.46
CA ARG A 59 -15.65 19.74 -5.72
C ARG A 59 -16.66 20.45 -6.63
N GLN A 60 -16.32 20.61 -7.90
CA GLN A 60 -17.12 21.33 -8.87
C GLN A 60 -17.12 20.57 -10.18
N LYS A 61 -18.22 20.72 -10.92
CA LYS A 61 -18.33 20.20 -12.27
C LYS A 61 -17.39 20.95 -13.21
N VAL A 62 -16.65 20.20 -14.01
CA VAL A 62 -15.84 20.75 -15.10
C VAL A 62 -16.60 20.48 -16.41
N ASP A 63 -16.65 21.49 -17.29
CA ASP A 63 -17.22 21.29 -18.61
C ASP A 63 -16.29 20.41 -19.43
N VAL A 64 -16.83 19.31 -19.97
CA VAL A 64 -16.07 18.35 -20.77
C VAL A 64 -16.53 18.45 -22.21
N PRO A 65 -15.72 19.06 -23.10
CA PRO A 65 -16.03 19.11 -24.52
C PRO A 65 -16.24 17.72 -25.13
N LYS A 66 -17.09 17.65 -26.15
CA LYS A 66 -17.44 16.38 -26.82
C LYS A 66 -16.20 15.66 -27.38
N ASP A 67 -15.27 16.38 -27.97
CA ASP A 67 -14.01 15.85 -28.49
C ASP A 67 -13.10 15.30 -27.38
N VAL A 68 -13.03 15.99 -26.23
CA VAL A 68 -12.34 15.47 -25.04
C VAL A 68 -12.99 14.18 -24.53
N ALA A 69 -14.32 14.11 -24.49
CA ALA A 69 -15.03 12.89 -24.09
C ALA A 69 -14.79 11.73 -25.06
N GLN A 70 -14.79 11.99 -26.38
CA GLN A 70 -14.47 11.01 -27.41
C GLN A 70 -13.04 10.47 -27.28
N TRP A 71 -12.09 11.34 -26.93
CA TRP A 71 -10.71 10.95 -26.67
C TRP A 71 -10.57 10.11 -25.39
N ALA A 72 -11.25 10.49 -24.31
CA ALA A 72 -11.15 9.82 -23.02
C ALA A 72 -11.80 8.42 -23.03
N ALA A 73 -12.88 8.23 -23.79
CA ALA A 73 -13.67 7.00 -23.81
C ALA A 73 -12.86 5.69 -23.97
N PRO A 74 -11.96 5.54 -24.95
CA PRO A 74 -11.17 4.32 -25.07
C PRO A 74 -10.14 4.15 -23.93
N VAL A 75 -9.64 5.24 -23.33
CA VAL A 75 -8.75 5.17 -22.17
C VAL A 75 -9.51 4.70 -20.94
N VAL A 76 -10.70 5.24 -20.69
CA VAL A 76 -11.57 4.83 -19.57
C VAL A 76 -12.00 3.37 -19.68
N LYS A 77 -12.31 2.87 -20.88
CA LYS A 77 -12.57 1.44 -21.08
C LYS A 77 -11.37 0.56 -20.70
N THR A 78 -10.16 1.04 -20.95
CA THR A 78 -8.91 0.36 -20.55
C THR A 78 -8.74 0.39 -19.02
N LEU A 79 -9.08 1.52 -18.37
CA LEU A 79 -9.11 1.63 -16.90
C LEU A 79 -10.10 0.65 -16.28
N GLU A 80 -11.34 0.58 -16.77
CA GLU A 80 -12.38 -0.34 -16.25
C GLU A 80 -11.95 -1.82 -16.37
N SER A 81 -11.20 -2.16 -17.43
CA SER A 81 -10.63 -3.49 -17.61
C SER A 81 -9.51 -3.78 -16.59
N ALA A 82 -8.66 -2.78 -16.30
CA ALA A 82 -7.63 -2.88 -15.26
C ALA A 82 -8.25 -2.99 -13.85
N ASP A 83 -9.27 -2.19 -13.56
CA ASP A 83 -10.04 -2.24 -12.29
C ASP A 83 -10.67 -3.62 -12.09
N SER A 84 -11.25 -4.18 -13.16
CA SER A 84 -11.81 -5.54 -13.14
C SER A 84 -10.74 -6.60 -12.83
N ALA A 85 -9.53 -6.46 -13.38
CA ALA A 85 -8.41 -7.35 -13.09
C ALA A 85 -7.94 -7.20 -11.62
N ALA A 86 -7.85 -5.97 -11.11
CA ALA A 86 -7.46 -5.71 -9.72
C ALA A 86 -8.48 -6.30 -8.73
N ASN A 87 -9.78 -6.10 -8.98
CA ASN A 87 -10.86 -6.67 -8.18
C ASN A 87 -10.86 -8.20 -8.19
N ALA A 88 -10.35 -8.83 -9.25
CA ALA A 88 -10.13 -10.27 -9.34
C ALA A 88 -8.82 -10.74 -8.68
N GLY A 89 -8.09 -9.87 -7.98
CA GLY A 89 -6.80 -10.17 -7.36
C GLY A 89 -5.62 -10.30 -8.33
N LYS A 90 -5.82 -9.99 -9.61
CA LYS A 90 -4.78 -10.10 -10.66
C LYS A 90 -3.94 -8.82 -10.72
N LEU A 91 -3.26 -8.51 -9.62
CA LEU A 91 -2.58 -7.22 -9.42
C LEU A 91 -1.48 -6.94 -10.46
N ASP A 92 -0.72 -7.95 -10.90
CA ASP A 92 0.31 -7.75 -11.94
C ASP A 92 -0.29 -7.39 -13.30
N LEU A 93 -1.42 -8.01 -13.66
CA LEU A 93 -2.13 -7.70 -14.89
C LEU A 93 -2.73 -6.29 -14.83
N ALA A 94 -3.36 -5.94 -13.71
CA ALA A 94 -3.91 -4.60 -13.50
C ALA A 94 -2.80 -3.53 -13.59
N PHE A 95 -1.69 -3.73 -12.88
CA PHE A 95 -0.53 -2.85 -12.91
C PHE A 95 0.03 -2.66 -14.33
N ALA A 96 0.21 -3.76 -15.08
CA ALA A 96 0.67 -3.69 -16.46
C ALA A 96 -0.29 -2.87 -17.34
N THR A 97 -1.61 -3.04 -17.17
CA THR A 97 -2.61 -2.30 -17.92
C THR A 97 -2.61 -0.81 -17.58
N TYR A 98 -2.61 -0.43 -16.29
CA TYR A 98 -2.52 0.99 -15.90
C TYR A 98 -1.24 1.65 -16.41
N THR A 99 -0.10 0.98 -16.28
CA THR A 99 1.19 1.53 -16.72
C THR A 99 1.33 1.60 -18.23
N SER A 100 0.59 0.79 -18.99
CA SER A 100 0.51 0.89 -20.45
C SER A 100 -0.13 2.22 -20.91
N ILE A 101 -1.15 2.71 -20.20
CA ILE A 101 -1.78 4.02 -20.46
C ILE A 101 -0.76 5.14 -20.29
N ILE A 102 -0.02 5.12 -19.18
CA ILE A 102 1.00 6.13 -18.86
C ILE A 102 2.15 6.07 -19.87
N THR A 103 2.59 4.86 -20.23
CA THR A 103 3.69 4.63 -21.18
C THR A 103 3.30 5.03 -22.61
N ALA A 104 2.00 5.00 -22.95
CA ALA A 104 1.47 5.54 -24.19
C ALA A 104 1.47 7.09 -24.24
N GLY A 105 1.92 7.77 -23.17
CA GLY A 105 2.03 9.22 -23.08
C GLY A 105 0.79 9.91 -22.51
N VAL A 106 -0.22 9.15 -22.06
CA VAL A 106 -1.41 9.73 -21.43
C VAL A 106 -1.08 10.06 -19.97
N ARG A 107 -1.10 11.35 -19.63
CA ARG A 107 -1.05 11.82 -18.25
C ARG A 107 -2.42 11.53 -17.63
N CYS A 108 -2.59 10.36 -17.01
CA CYS A 108 -3.85 9.95 -16.38
C CYS A 108 -3.64 9.80 -14.87
N GLY A 109 -4.14 10.76 -14.08
CA GLY A 109 -3.99 10.74 -12.63
C GLY A 109 -4.58 9.47 -12.00
N VAL A 110 -5.74 9.04 -12.50
CA VAL A 110 -6.43 7.81 -12.05
C VAL A 110 -5.60 6.55 -12.34
N ALA A 111 -4.99 6.44 -13.52
CA ALA A 111 -4.12 5.30 -13.86
C ALA A 111 -2.89 5.25 -12.94
N ALA A 112 -2.22 6.39 -12.73
CA ALA A 112 -1.05 6.47 -11.87
C ALA A 112 -1.38 6.15 -10.40
N MET A 113 -2.49 6.68 -9.89
CA MET A 113 -2.97 6.36 -8.54
C MET A 113 -3.27 4.86 -8.40
N SER A 114 -3.94 4.26 -9.38
CA SER A 114 -4.32 2.83 -9.32
C SER A 114 -3.11 1.90 -9.48
N ALA A 115 -2.12 2.28 -10.31
CA ALA A 115 -0.83 1.60 -10.39
C ALA A 115 -0.08 1.66 -9.04
N SER A 116 -0.16 2.78 -8.33
CA SER A 116 0.41 2.90 -6.98
C SER A 116 -0.23 1.92 -6.00
N PHE A 117 -1.56 1.78 -6.00
CA PHE A 117 -2.25 0.80 -5.15
C PHE A 117 -1.85 -0.64 -5.45
N CYS A 118 -1.68 -1.00 -6.73
CA CYS A 118 -1.18 -2.33 -7.09
C CYS A 118 0.21 -2.58 -6.48
N CYS A 119 1.11 -1.60 -6.56
CA CYS A 119 2.44 -1.69 -5.94
C CYS A 119 2.38 -1.77 -4.42
N PHE A 120 1.52 -0.97 -3.79
CA PHE A 120 1.31 -0.95 -2.35
C PHE A 120 0.90 -2.34 -1.83
N HIS A 121 -0.09 -2.97 -2.48
CA HIS A 121 -0.56 -4.31 -2.11
C HIS A 121 0.44 -5.43 -2.40
N GLN A 122 1.48 -5.15 -3.19
CA GLN A 122 2.57 -6.09 -3.50
C GLN A 122 3.85 -5.79 -2.71
N ASP A 123 3.79 -4.94 -1.69
CA ASP A 123 4.94 -4.49 -0.91
C ASP A 123 6.06 -3.84 -1.75
N LYS A 124 5.72 -3.24 -2.89
CA LYS A 124 6.63 -2.52 -3.79
C LYS A 124 6.61 -1.02 -3.50
N TRP A 125 7.01 -0.62 -2.29
CA TRP A 125 6.82 0.72 -1.71
C TRP A 125 7.44 1.85 -2.52
N ASP A 126 8.67 1.70 -3.02
CA ASP A 126 9.31 2.73 -3.84
C ASP A 126 8.52 3.02 -5.12
N LEU A 127 7.97 1.96 -5.74
CA LEU A 127 7.11 2.09 -6.91
C LEU A 127 5.76 2.70 -6.53
N ALA A 128 5.18 2.32 -5.39
CA ALA A 128 3.95 2.93 -4.90
C ALA A 128 4.11 4.45 -4.71
N LEU A 129 5.18 4.87 -4.03
CA LEU A 129 5.51 6.30 -3.83
C LEU A 129 5.76 7.03 -5.15
N LYS A 130 6.48 6.40 -6.07
CA LYS A 130 6.72 6.98 -7.41
C LYS A 130 5.41 7.27 -8.13
N TYR A 131 4.51 6.29 -8.20
CA TYR A 131 3.27 6.43 -8.96
C TYR A 131 2.25 7.33 -8.28
N ILE A 132 2.18 7.38 -6.94
CA ILE A 132 1.23 8.27 -6.27
C ILE A 132 1.63 9.75 -6.41
N LYS A 133 2.93 10.06 -6.38
CA LYS A 133 3.43 11.42 -6.66
C LYS A 133 3.17 11.82 -8.11
N MET A 134 3.34 10.88 -9.04
CA MET A 134 2.99 11.09 -10.45
C MET A 134 1.49 11.36 -10.63
N ALA A 135 0.61 10.67 -9.88
CA ALA A 135 -0.83 10.93 -9.91
C ALA A 135 -1.17 12.36 -9.47
N GLU A 136 -0.55 12.83 -8.39
CA GLU A 136 -0.71 14.20 -7.90
C GLU A 136 -0.20 15.26 -8.90
N GLU A 137 0.92 14.98 -9.57
CA GLU A 137 1.45 15.85 -10.63
C GLU A 137 0.51 15.91 -11.85
N PHE A 138 -0.17 14.81 -12.17
CA PHE A 138 -1.09 14.73 -13.30
C PHE A 138 -2.41 15.43 -13.01
N ASP A 139 -2.94 15.26 -11.80
CA ASP A 139 -4.21 15.84 -11.38
C ASP A 139 -4.12 16.40 -9.95
N PRO A 140 -3.56 17.61 -9.80
CA PRO A 140 -3.38 18.25 -8.50
C PRO A 140 -4.67 18.83 -7.92
N VAL A 141 -5.81 18.76 -8.62
CA VAL A 141 -7.09 19.31 -8.16
C VAL A 141 -7.99 18.24 -7.54
N SER A 142 -7.81 16.98 -7.91
CA SER A 142 -8.54 15.85 -7.32
C SER A 142 -8.24 15.67 -5.83
N THR A 143 -9.28 15.85 -5.00
CA THR A 143 -9.18 15.60 -3.56
C THR A 143 -8.97 14.13 -3.25
N ARG A 144 -9.56 13.25 -4.08
CA ARG A 144 -9.35 11.80 -3.98
C ARG A 144 -7.87 11.46 -4.12
N ILE A 145 -7.18 12.01 -5.13
CA ILE A 145 -5.74 11.75 -5.30
C ILE A 145 -4.95 12.27 -4.09
N LYS A 146 -5.22 13.49 -3.61
CA LYS A 146 -4.55 14.05 -2.42
C LYS A 146 -4.70 13.21 -1.16
N GLU A 147 -5.91 12.70 -0.91
CA GLU A 147 -6.18 11.82 0.23
C GLU A 147 -5.38 10.52 0.13
N ASN A 148 -5.31 9.94 -1.07
CA ASN A 148 -4.54 8.72 -1.32
C ASN A 148 -3.01 8.96 -1.27
N VAL A 149 -2.52 10.13 -1.72
CA VAL A 149 -1.12 10.54 -1.53
C VAL A 149 -0.77 10.55 -0.05
N LYS A 150 -1.57 11.24 0.76
CA LYS A 150 -1.38 11.32 2.21
C LYS A 150 -1.31 9.91 2.82
N TYR A 151 -2.29 9.06 2.50
CA TYR A 151 -2.36 7.69 3.01
C TYR A 151 -1.09 6.88 2.67
N ILE A 152 -0.69 6.84 1.39
CA ILE A 152 0.46 6.03 0.96
C ILE A 152 1.76 6.57 1.55
N VAL A 153 1.94 7.89 1.62
CA VAL A 153 3.12 8.51 2.24
C VAL A 153 3.21 8.17 3.73
N ASP A 154 2.10 8.28 4.46
CA ASP A 154 2.04 7.97 5.88
C ASP A 154 2.36 6.47 6.14
N GLU A 155 1.85 5.56 5.32
CA GLU A 155 2.15 4.12 5.43
C GLU A 155 3.61 3.80 5.09
N CYS A 156 4.19 4.43 4.05
CA CYS A 156 5.60 4.24 3.73
C CYS A 156 6.51 4.76 4.86
N ALA A 157 6.18 5.90 5.47
CA ALA A 157 6.95 6.44 6.60
C ALA A 157 6.92 5.51 7.81
N LYS A 158 5.77 4.89 8.11
CA LYS A 158 5.68 3.86 9.17
C LYS A 158 6.58 2.67 8.89
N ARG A 159 6.69 2.25 7.62
CA ARG A 159 7.58 1.16 7.21
C ARG A 159 9.05 1.53 7.35
N ASP A 160 9.47 2.73 6.97
CA ASP A 160 10.87 3.15 7.11
C ASP A 160 11.30 3.14 8.59
N VAL A 161 10.42 3.61 9.48
CA VAL A 161 10.62 3.50 10.93
C VAL A 161 10.70 2.04 11.36
N TYR A 162 9.83 1.17 10.84
CA TYR A 162 9.84 -0.25 11.15
C TYR A 162 11.12 -0.96 10.67
N GLU A 163 11.55 -0.76 9.43
CA GLU A 163 12.77 -1.39 8.90
C GLU A 163 14.01 -0.89 9.64
N THR A 164 14.07 0.40 9.96
CA THR A 164 15.14 0.97 10.79
C THR A 164 15.16 0.33 12.19
N ALA A 165 13.98 0.18 12.80
CA ALA A 165 13.86 -0.46 14.11
C ALA A 165 14.22 -1.95 14.04
N LYS A 166 13.84 -2.65 12.97
CA LYS A 166 14.18 -4.07 12.73
C LYS A 166 15.69 -4.27 12.60
N VAL A 167 16.36 -3.47 11.78
CA VAL A 167 17.83 -3.49 11.66
C VAL A 167 18.50 -3.21 13.01
N THR A 168 17.99 -2.24 13.76
CA THR A 168 18.48 -1.93 15.11
C THR A 168 18.29 -3.12 16.06
N SER A 169 17.11 -3.76 16.05
CA SER A 169 16.85 -4.93 16.88
C SER A 169 17.78 -6.10 16.55
N GLN A 170 18.06 -6.34 15.27
CA GLN A 170 18.99 -7.38 14.84
C GLN A 170 20.42 -7.04 15.25
N LYS A 171 20.85 -5.79 15.08
CA LYS A 171 22.16 -5.32 15.53
C LYS A 171 22.33 -5.46 17.04
N ASN A 172 21.28 -5.21 17.84
CA ASN A 172 21.31 -5.39 19.29
C ASN A 172 21.48 -6.87 19.69
N VAL A 173 20.94 -7.79 18.89
CA VAL A 173 21.17 -9.23 19.09
C VAL A 173 22.60 -9.60 18.71
N GLU A 174 23.09 -9.11 17.57
CA GLU A 174 24.45 -9.38 17.08
C GLU A 174 25.55 -8.75 17.97
N SER A 175 25.28 -7.59 18.57
CA SER A 175 26.19 -6.91 19.50
C SER A 175 26.20 -7.54 20.90
N GLY A 176 25.26 -8.45 21.19
CA GLY A 176 25.07 -9.04 22.51
C GLY A 176 24.34 -8.13 23.51
N GLN A 177 23.87 -6.95 23.10
CA GLN A 177 23.08 -6.05 23.95
C GLN A 177 21.72 -6.65 24.35
N VAL A 178 21.15 -7.51 23.48
CA VAL A 178 19.96 -8.28 23.79
C VAL A 178 20.21 -9.74 23.44
N ARG A 179 20.11 -10.64 24.43
CA ARG A 179 20.38 -12.08 24.24
C ARG A 179 19.12 -12.91 24.37
N LEU A 180 18.90 -13.85 23.45
CA LEU A 180 17.83 -14.83 23.60
C LEU A 180 18.19 -15.75 24.77
N VAL A 181 17.30 -15.83 25.75
CA VAL A 181 17.42 -16.70 26.94
C VAL A 181 16.71 -18.01 26.68
N GLU A 182 15.46 -17.95 26.23
CA GLU A 182 14.60 -19.12 26.10
C GLU A 182 13.55 -18.90 25.01
N LYS A 183 13.17 -19.97 24.31
CA LYS A 183 11.93 -20.02 23.53
C LYS A 183 11.09 -21.19 24.02
N LYS A 184 9.87 -20.91 24.48
CA LYS A 184 8.98 -21.92 25.05
C LYS A 184 7.55 -21.79 24.54
N GLN A 185 6.83 -22.91 24.56
CA GLN A 185 5.39 -22.95 24.30
C GLN A 185 4.66 -23.38 25.56
N LEU A 186 3.65 -22.61 25.97
CA LEU A 186 2.81 -22.92 27.12
C LEU A 186 1.36 -23.13 26.65
N PRO A 187 0.51 -23.87 27.39
CA PRO A 187 -0.91 -23.93 27.12
C PRO A 187 -1.50 -22.51 27.11
N GLY A 188 -2.18 -22.14 26.03
CA GLY A 188 -2.79 -20.82 25.90
C GLY A 188 -4.08 -20.69 26.71
N GLN A 189 -4.42 -19.48 27.17
CA GLN A 189 -5.61 -19.25 28.00
C GLN A 189 -6.94 -19.54 27.29
N LEU A 190 -7.03 -19.24 26.00
CA LEU A 190 -8.28 -19.39 25.25
C LEU A 190 -8.35 -20.76 24.58
N ILE A 191 -7.44 -21.02 23.63
CA ILE A 191 -7.36 -22.28 22.85
C ILE A 191 -5.91 -22.42 22.36
N GLY A 192 -5.34 -23.62 22.32
CA GLY A 192 -4.04 -23.86 21.69
C GLY A 192 -2.82 -23.61 22.59
N LYS A 193 -1.73 -23.10 22.01
CA LYS A 193 -0.46 -22.86 22.70
C LYS A 193 0.02 -21.44 22.46
N ASP A 194 0.43 -20.77 23.53
CA ASP A 194 1.11 -19.49 23.48
C ASP A 194 2.61 -19.72 23.27
N THR A 195 3.22 -18.98 22.34
CA THR A 195 4.67 -19.02 22.08
C THR A 195 5.33 -17.80 22.71
N TYR A 196 6.36 -18.06 23.52
CA TYR A 196 7.16 -17.05 24.19
C TYR A 196 8.60 -17.11 23.71
N GLU A 197 9.15 -15.97 23.33
CA GLU A 197 10.59 -15.76 23.21
C GLU A 197 11.05 -14.81 24.31
N VAL A 198 11.83 -15.33 25.24
CA VAL A 198 12.37 -14.59 26.37
C VAL A 198 13.80 -14.18 26.04
N TYR A 199 14.06 -12.88 26.13
CA TYR A 199 15.34 -12.25 25.95
C TYR A 199 15.79 -11.58 27.26
N GLN A 200 17.07 -11.21 27.32
CA GLN A 200 17.61 -10.40 28.39
C GLN A 200 18.38 -9.22 27.81
N ALA A 201 18.25 -8.05 28.45
CA ALA A 201 18.97 -6.84 28.12
C ALA A 201 19.50 -6.16 29.40
N ASP A 202 20.53 -5.32 29.26
CA ASP A 202 21.13 -4.64 30.40
C ASP A 202 20.30 -3.46 30.90
N THR A 203 19.49 -2.85 30.03
CA THR A 203 18.64 -1.70 30.36
C THR A 203 17.24 -1.81 29.75
N VAL A 204 16.24 -1.19 30.40
CA VAL A 204 14.87 -1.03 29.84
C VAL A 204 14.88 -0.29 28.49
N ALA A 205 15.82 0.64 28.29
CA ALA A 205 15.94 1.37 27.02
C ALA A 205 16.30 0.42 25.86
N ASP A 206 17.29 -0.45 26.06
CA ASP A 206 17.71 -1.44 25.06
C ASP A 206 16.61 -2.47 24.80
N ALA A 207 15.94 -2.94 25.86
CA ALA A 207 14.78 -3.82 25.75
C ALA A 207 13.65 -3.20 24.92
N THR A 208 13.31 -1.95 25.19
CA THR A 208 12.24 -1.23 24.49
C THR A 208 12.61 -0.97 23.03
N ALA A 209 13.86 -0.59 22.75
CA ALA A 209 14.37 -0.42 21.39
C ALA A 209 14.30 -1.73 20.59
N PHE A 210 14.72 -2.84 21.20
CA PHE A 210 14.63 -4.17 20.60
C PHE A 210 13.19 -4.57 20.29
N LEU A 211 12.27 -4.42 21.25
CA LEU A 211 10.86 -4.76 21.07
C LEU A 211 10.19 -3.89 19.99
N ASN A 212 10.50 -2.59 19.93
CA ASN A 212 9.97 -1.70 18.89
C ASN A 212 10.39 -2.13 17.47
N GLY A 213 11.54 -2.77 17.32
CA GLY A 213 11.99 -3.35 16.04
C GLY A 213 11.38 -4.69 15.65
N ARG A 214 10.64 -5.35 16.54
CA ARG A 214 9.98 -6.64 16.26
C ARG A 214 8.55 -6.40 15.77
N ASN A 215 8.19 -6.89 14.59
CA ASN A 215 6.78 -7.00 14.18
C ASN A 215 6.25 -8.36 14.59
N ILE A 216 5.24 -8.36 15.46
CA ILE A 216 4.57 -9.57 15.92
C ILE A 216 3.17 -9.52 15.32
N VAL A 217 2.91 -10.40 14.34
CA VAL A 217 1.64 -10.44 13.61
C VAL A 217 0.79 -11.64 14.03
N GLU A 218 1.46 -12.67 14.54
CA GLU A 218 0.88 -13.90 15.02
C GLU A 218 0.07 -13.67 16.29
N GLN A 219 -1.14 -14.21 16.32
CA GLN A 219 -1.88 -14.34 17.57
C GLN A 219 -1.13 -15.31 18.50
N GLN A 220 -1.21 -15.09 19.81
CA GLN A 220 -0.59 -15.97 20.82
C GLN A 220 0.95 -16.05 20.73
N TYR A 221 1.58 -14.99 20.22
CA TYR A 221 3.04 -14.86 20.17
C TYR A 221 3.49 -13.66 21.00
N TYR A 222 4.47 -13.91 21.88
CA TYR A 222 4.92 -12.94 22.86
C TYR A 222 6.44 -12.88 22.87
N VAL A 223 6.99 -11.67 22.81
CA VAL A 223 8.42 -11.42 23.00
C VAL A 223 8.59 -10.69 24.32
N ILE A 224 9.34 -11.28 25.23
CA ILE A 224 9.59 -10.77 26.58
C ILE A 224 11.08 -10.44 26.70
N VAL A 225 11.40 -9.30 27.31
CA VAL A 225 12.78 -8.92 27.61
C VAL A 225 12.91 -8.63 29.10
N GLU A 226 13.78 -9.37 29.77
CA GLU A 226 14.13 -9.18 31.17
C GLU A 226 15.30 -8.22 31.30
N THR A 227 15.19 -7.25 32.20
CA THR A 227 16.27 -6.32 32.55
C THR A 227 16.41 -6.23 34.07
N PRO A 228 17.53 -5.71 34.60
CA PRO A 228 17.67 -5.48 36.04
C PRO A 228 16.59 -4.56 36.64
N GLU A 229 16.05 -3.63 35.86
CA GLU A 229 15.02 -2.69 36.32
C GLU A 229 13.58 -3.21 36.17
N GLY A 230 13.35 -4.23 35.34
CA GLY A 230 12.03 -4.84 35.17
C GLY A 230 11.90 -5.69 33.92
N ILE A 231 10.67 -6.08 33.62
CA ILE A 231 10.33 -6.89 32.44
C ILE A 231 9.51 -6.01 31.48
N VAL A 232 9.82 -6.10 30.19
CA VAL A 232 9.04 -5.46 29.12
C VAL A 232 8.60 -6.55 28.14
N GLY A 233 7.35 -6.50 27.69
CA GLY A 233 6.79 -7.45 26.74
C GLY A 233 6.29 -6.76 25.49
N LYS A 234 6.18 -7.51 24.40
CA LYS A 234 5.44 -7.10 23.20
C LYS A 234 4.65 -8.29 22.66
N ASP A 235 3.44 -8.00 22.23
CA ASP A 235 2.58 -8.91 21.46
C ASP A 235 2.02 -8.18 20.23
N LYS A 236 1.03 -8.77 19.58
CA LYS A 236 0.32 -8.17 18.45
C LYS A 236 -0.35 -6.82 18.80
N GLY A 237 -0.75 -6.61 20.05
CA GLY A 237 -1.40 -5.39 20.55
C GLY A 237 -0.41 -4.26 20.85
N GLY A 238 0.87 -4.56 20.99
CA GLY A 238 1.93 -3.56 21.19
C GLY A 238 2.82 -3.87 22.39
N VAL A 239 3.59 -2.88 22.82
CA VAL A 239 4.51 -3.00 23.98
C VAL A 239 3.72 -2.85 25.28
N TYR A 240 3.98 -3.71 26.25
CA TYR A 240 3.34 -3.71 27.57
C TYR A 240 4.35 -4.03 28.68
N LYS A 241 3.93 -3.83 29.94
CA LYS A 241 4.73 -4.15 31.13
C LYS A 241 4.11 -5.34 31.87
N PRO A 242 4.68 -6.56 31.75
CA PRO A 242 4.24 -7.72 32.53
C PRO A 242 4.40 -7.49 34.04
N SER A 243 3.79 -8.36 34.85
CA SER A 243 4.07 -8.42 36.29
C SER A 243 5.56 -8.70 36.53
N LYS A 244 6.11 -8.24 37.67
CA LYS A 244 7.50 -8.59 38.06
C LYS A 244 7.70 -10.09 38.29
N ASN A 245 6.60 -10.82 38.50
CA ASN A 245 6.62 -12.26 38.77
C ASN A 245 6.29 -13.08 37.52
N TRP A 246 6.29 -12.46 36.33
CA TRP A 246 5.88 -13.10 35.10
C TRP A 246 6.63 -14.42 34.88
N ARG A 247 5.88 -15.52 34.77
CA ARG A 247 6.40 -16.88 34.51
C ARG A 247 5.85 -17.49 33.22
N GLY A 248 4.98 -16.75 32.52
CA GLY A 248 4.26 -17.20 31.33
C GLY A 248 2.82 -17.66 31.59
N ASP A 249 2.38 -17.72 32.85
CA ASP A 249 1.06 -18.17 33.31
C ASP A 249 0.34 -17.14 34.22
N ASP A 250 0.97 -15.98 34.43
CA ASP A 250 0.56 -14.96 35.41
C ASP A 250 -0.70 -14.15 35.05
N TRP A 251 -1.36 -14.45 33.93
CA TRP A 251 -2.59 -13.78 33.49
C TRP A 251 -3.82 -14.15 34.33
N ASN A 252 -3.71 -15.09 35.28
CA ASN A 252 -4.80 -15.63 36.10
C ASN A 252 -4.97 -14.95 37.48
N ARG A 253 -4.53 -13.70 37.68
CA ARG A 253 -4.69 -13.00 38.96
C ARG A 253 -5.36 -11.63 38.82
N TYR A 254 -6.58 -11.62 38.31
CA TYR A 254 -7.58 -10.58 38.59
C TYR A 254 -8.96 -11.21 38.70
#